data_AF-A0A7S3EUN7-F1
#
_entry.id   AF-A0A7S3EUN7-F1
#
_cell.length_a   1.000
_cell.length_b   1.000
_cell.length_c   1.000
_cell.angle_alpha   90.00
_cell.angle_beta   90.00
_cell.angle_gamma   90.00
#
_symmetry.space_group_name_H-M   'P 1'
#
loop_
_entity.id
_entity.type
_entity.pdbx_description
1 polymer ?
#
loop_
_entity_poly.entity_id
_entity_poly.type
_entity_poly.pdbx_seq_one_letter_code
_entity_poly.pdbx_strand_id
1 'polypeptide(L)'
;IMPRFDLGDYGDGTPPVETDGTVSWRDDPDESLSDWKISVKVSGTAGTETYHVHKAMIAAGPRKSDYFSRQCRGGGGASRLAEAARCESTLTLEAEAAEAMPDFLDFVYTGELNATKENACALFHLGNYLANPALHAAVKTYLDDNLSSETAPMYLARAHLFSLDKVVDAAVAVAAEYLENYYDGLALPGDRDFDQESWETFWDDDKLKDLYGLHPTLFARIIKDWYEFYTGDGADAFDDSDDRLRGGLKLVADYCARRSDGIDNSFLNDVAEVFVSAVESIEDEWNNYIDGNAAMLLLEMAIKHPGGENVAKLRDVCIHKASEDWETALLPLVQKERTRREEAAKAAQEAATRTQAASRKNGGNKRKKTSAGSSSDQAPAAEEEATAAPAMPLPLGPGLPADLQLQLLGNMLLIQAGEDPFPS
;
A
#
# COMPACT_ATOMS: atom_id res chain seq x y z
N ILE A 1 67.94 -37.76 -36.75
CA ILE A 1 66.91 -37.91 -35.69
C ILE A 1 67.05 -36.70 -34.79
N MET A 2 66.09 -35.76 -34.84
CA MET A 2 66.13 -34.58 -33.97
C MET A 2 65.69 -34.97 -32.56
N PRO A 3 66.37 -34.49 -31.50
CA PRO A 3 65.94 -34.72 -30.14
C PRO A 3 64.58 -34.06 -29.91
N ARG A 4 63.61 -34.83 -29.40
CA ARG A 4 62.32 -34.29 -28.96
C ARG A 4 62.58 -33.39 -27.76
N PHE A 5 62.04 -32.17 -27.83
CA PHE A 5 62.04 -31.23 -26.72
C PHE A 5 61.14 -31.82 -25.61
N ASP A 6 61.75 -32.24 -24.51
CA ASP A 6 61.06 -32.72 -23.31
C ASP A 6 60.70 -31.50 -22.47
N LEU A 7 59.41 -31.25 -22.27
CA LEU A 7 58.91 -30.12 -21.49
C LEU A 7 58.90 -30.42 -19.98
N GLY A 8 59.29 -31.62 -19.56
CA GLY A 8 59.16 -32.09 -18.19
C GLY A 8 57.70 -32.35 -17.79
N ASP A 9 57.51 -33.21 -16.80
CA ASP A 9 56.19 -33.43 -16.20
C ASP A 9 55.76 -32.18 -15.42
N TYR A 10 54.53 -31.73 -15.65
CA TYR A 10 53.95 -30.58 -14.95
C TYR A 10 53.57 -31.02 -13.53
N GLY A 11 54.46 -30.81 -12.55
CA GLY A 11 54.22 -31.11 -11.14
C GLY A 11 54.77 -32.46 -10.66
N ASP A 12 54.57 -32.77 -9.38
CA ASP A 12 55.09 -33.95 -8.66
C ASP A 12 54.43 -35.29 -9.06
N GLY A 13 53.66 -35.31 -10.15
CA GLY A 13 52.96 -36.50 -10.64
C GLY A 13 51.70 -36.84 -9.85
N THR A 14 51.30 -36.02 -8.87
CA THR A 14 49.99 -36.19 -8.23
C THR A 14 48.91 -35.71 -9.19
N PRO A 15 47.99 -36.57 -9.66
CA PRO A 15 46.90 -36.11 -10.51
C PRO A 15 46.13 -35.03 -9.73
N PRO A 16 45.81 -33.89 -10.36
CA PRO A 16 45.02 -32.86 -9.71
C PRO A 16 43.73 -33.51 -9.20
N VAL A 17 43.36 -33.21 -7.96
CA VAL A 17 42.04 -33.57 -7.44
C VAL A 17 41.04 -33.01 -8.45
N GLU A 18 40.20 -33.88 -9.01
CA GLU A 18 39.12 -33.50 -9.92
C GLU A 18 38.09 -32.69 -9.12
N THR A 19 38.41 -31.45 -8.81
CA THR A 19 37.42 -30.43 -8.48
C THR A 19 36.79 -30.04 -9.80
N ASP A 20 35.48 -29.81 -9.81
CA ASP A 20 34.67 -29.57 -11.02
C ASP A 20 35.05 -28.26 -11.76
N GLY A 21 36.18 -27.64 -11.40
CA GLY A 21 36.80 -26.45 -12.01
C GLY A 21 35.91 -25.21 -12.04
N THR A 22 34.69 -25.32 -11.54
CA THR A 22 33.64 -24.34 -11.69
C THR A 22 33.73 -23.41 -10.51
N VAL A 23 34.09 -22.16 -10.81
CA VAL A 23 34.16 -21.08 -9.82
C VAL A 23 32.78 -20.87 -9.19
N SER A 24 32.69 -20.74 -7.86
CA SER A 24 31.46 -20.38 -7.15
C SER A 24 31.64 -19.11 -6.31
N TRP A 25 30.56 -18.36 -6.09
CA TRP A 25 30.57 -17.23 -5.14
C TRP A 25 30.50 -17.68 -3.67
N ARG A 26 30.19 -18.97 -3.43
CA ARG A 26 30.11 -19.58 -2.10
C ARG A 26 31.45 -20.09 -1.60
N ASP A 27 32.44 -20.18 -2.48
CA ASP A 27 33.80 -20.61 -2.14
C ASP A 27 34.49 -19.55 -1.28
N ASP A 28 35.57 -19.94 -0.59
CA ASP A 28 36.40 -19.00 0.14
C ASP A 28 36.91 -17.90 -0.82
N PRO A 29 36.76 -16.61 -0.50
CA PRO A 29 37.11 -15.52 -1.42
C PRO A 29 38.61 -15.47 -1.75
N ASP A 30 39.48 -15.90 -0.83
CA ASP A 30 40.93 -15.92 -1.04
C ASP A 30 41.34 -17.12 -1.91
N GLU A 31 40.64 -18.26 -1.80
CA GLU A 31 40.88 -19.45 -2.62
C GLU A 31 40.28 -19.33 -4.04
N SER A 32 39.08 -18.77 -4.14
CA SER A 32 38.36 -18.58 -5.41
C SER A 32 38.87 -17.42 -6.26
N LEU A 33 39.68 -16.53 -5.66
CA LEU A 33 40.16 -15.29 -6.25
C LEU A 33 39.02 -14.30 -6.55
N SER A 34 38.09 -14.18 -5.61
CA SER A 34 37.00 -13.20 -5.67
C SER A 34 37.55 -11.77 -5.73
N ASP A 35 37.22 -11.02 -6.77
CA ASP A 35 37.80 -9.70 -7.06
C ASP A 35 36.79 -8.54 -6.91
N TRP A 36 35.58 -8.83 -6.43
CA TRP A 36 34.53 -7.85 -6.19
C TRP A 36 33.68 -8.19 -4.95
N LYS A 37 33.21 -7.16 -4.26
CA LYS A 37 32.38 -7.28 -3.06
C LYS A 37 31.02 -6.61 -3.27
N ILE A 38 29.94 -7.29 -2.93
CA ILE A 38 28.58 -6.74 -2.96
C ILE A 38 28.08 -6.65 -1.53
N SER A 39 27.80 -5.43 -1.05
CA SER A 39 27.26 -5.14 0.27
C SER A 39 25.76 -4.84 0.15
N VAL A 40 24.91 -5.74 0.63
CA VAL A 40 23.44 -5.59 0.60
C VAL A 40 22.94 -5.07 1.93
N LYS A 41 22.24 -3.93 1.90
CA LYS A 41 21.58 -3.32 3.06
C LYS A 41 20.08 -3.53 2.96
N VAL A 42 19.48 -4.08 4.00
CA VAL A 42 18.02 -4.26 4.04
C VAL A 42 17.36 -2.96 4.51
N SER A 43 16.45 -2.42 3.69
CA SER A 43 15.68 -1.21 3.98
C SER A 43 15.03 -1.27 5.36
N GLY A 44 15.27 -0.25 6.19
CA GLY A 44 14.71 -0.15 7.54
C GLY A 44 15.44 -0.96 8.62
N THR A 45 16.49 -1.73 8.29
CA THR A 45 17.30 -2.44 9.29
C THR A 45 18.75 -1.93 9.29
N ALA A 46 19.48 -2.18 10.38
CA ALA A 46 20.91 -1.90 10.47
C ALA A 46 21.78 -3.03 9.87
N GLY A 47 21.17 -4.11 9.39
CA GLY A 47 21.88 -5.27 8.84
C GLY A 47 22.56 -4.96 7.51
N THR A 48 23.76 -5.50 7.32
CA THR A 48 24.45 -5.50 6.01
C THR A 48 25.03 -6.89 5.77
N GLU A 49 24.61 -7.51 4.68
CA GLU A 49 25.17 -8.78 4.22
C GLU A 49 26.21 -8.51 3.13
N THR A 50 27.25 -9.32 3.07
CA THR A 50 28.37 -9.13 2.16
C THR A 50 28.62 -10.40 1.36
N TYR A 51 28.69 -10.24 0.04
CA TYR A 51 28.90 -11.31 -0.92
C TYR A 51 30.21 -11.06 -1.67
N HIS A 52 31.06 -12.07 -1.77
CA HIS A 52 32.30 -12.02 -2.54
C HIS A 52 32.09 -12.71 -3.88
N VAL A 53 32.39 -12.02 -4.97
CA VAL A 53 32.04 -12.45 -6.32
C VAL A 53 33.14 -12.13 -7.32
N HIS A 54 33.09 -12.79 -8.46
CA HIS A 54 34.01 -12.63 -9.57
C HIS A 54 33.41 -11.69 -10.61
N LYS A 55 34.10 -10.58 -10.93
CA LYS A 55 33.67 -9.59 -11.92
C LYS A 55 33.35 -10.24 -13.26
N ALA A 56 34.18 -11.21 -13.68
CA ALA A 56 33.98 -11.90 -14.96
C ALA A 56 32.60 -12.59 -15.03
N MET A 57 32.12 -13.13 -13.90
CA MET A 57 30.83 -13.85 -13.85
C MET A 57 29.64 -12.90 -13.83
N ILE A 58 29.69 -11.81 -13.05
CA ILE A 58 28.56 -10.89 -12.91
C ILE A 58 28.51 -9.82 -14.02
N ALA A 59 29.65 -9.47 -14.64
CA ALA A 59 29.77 -8.38 -15.61
C ALA A 59 29.98 -8.84 -17.05
N ALA A 60 30.26 -10.12 -17.29
CA ALA A 60 30.46 -10.69 -18.62
C ALA A 60 29.72 -12.01 -18.80
N GLY A 61 29.56 -12.45 -20.05
CA GLY A 61 28.84 -13.67 -20.40
C GLY A 61 27.33 -13.49 -20.64
N PRO A 62 26.62 -14.59 -20.94
CA PRO A 62 25.21 -14.57 -21.35
C PRO A 62 24.24 -14.22 -20.20
N ARG A 63 24.65 -14.43 -18.95
CA ARG A 63 23.84 -14.17 -17.74
C ARG A 63 24.28 -12.93 -16.96
N LYS A 64 25.07 -12.07 -17.60
CA LYS A 64 25.61 -10.86 -16.98
C LYS A 64 24.50 -9.91 -16.54
N SER A 65 24.79 -9.18 -15.48
CA SER A 65 24.05 -7.99 -15.08
C SER A 65 24.62 -6.77 -15.81
N ASP A 66 23.77 -6.02 -16.51
CA ASP A 66 24.19 -4.76 -17.12
C ASP A 66 24.51 -3.68 -16.08
N TYR A 67 23.87 -3.73 -14.92
CA TYR A 67 24.20 -2.90 -13.77
C TYR A 67 25.67 -3.12 -13.34
N PHE A 68 26.03 -4.37 -13.02
CA PHE A 68 27.40 -4.70 -12.63
C PHE A 68 28.38 -4.53 -13.79
N SER A 69 27.98 -4.77 -15.04
CA SER A 69 28.82 -4.49 -16.20
C SER A 69 29.23 -3.02 -16.30
N ARG A 70 28.34 -2.08 -16.01
CA ARG A 70 28.67 -0.64 -15.98
C ARG A 70 29.58 -0.30 -14.81
N GLN A 71 29.31 -0.88 -13.64
CA GLN A 71 30.06 -0.62 -12.42
C GLN A 71 31.50 -1.17 -12.49
N CYS A 72 31.67 -2.39 -13.00
CA CYS A 72 32.98 -3.05 -13.10
C CYS A 72 33.86 -2.52 -14.24
N ARG A 73 33.27 -2.02 -15.35
CA ARG A 73 34.05 -1.51 -16.49
C ARG A 73 34.84 -0.24 -16.17
N GLY A 74 34.53 0.46 -15.07
CA GLY A 74 35.27 1.65 -14.61
C GLY A 74 35.51 2.69 -15.72
N GLY A 75 34.59 2.78 -16.67
CA GLY A 75 34.90 3.12 -18.06
C GLY A 75 35.44 4.54 -18.25
N GLY A 76 36.68 4.64 -18.72
CA GLY A 76 37.12 5.45 -19.88
C GLY A 76 36.80 6.94 -19.99
N GLY A 77 36.13 7.53 -19.01
CA GLY A 77 35.77 8.95 -18.92
C GLY A 77 36.04 9.50 -17.53
N ALA A 78 35.96 10.83 -17.38
CA ALA A 78 36.44 11.59 -16.22
C ALA A 78 35.80 11.25 -14.85
N SER A 79 34.84 10.32 -14.78
CA SER A 79 34.24 9.85 -13.53
C SER A 79 34.60 8.38 -13.32
N ARG A 80 35.73 8.13 -12.65
CA ARG A 80 35.92 6.85 -11.95
C ARG A 80 34.92 6.83 -10.81
N LEU A 81 33.83 6.09 -10.98
CA LEU A 81 32.93 5.76 -9.89
C LEU A 81 33.76 5.18 -8.73
N ALA A 82 33.58 5.72 -7.52
CA ALA A 82 34.34 5.34 -6.33
C ALA A 82 34.22 3.83 -6.03
N GLU A 83 33.13 3.23 -6.50
CA GLU A 83 32.79 1.81 -6.45
C GLU A 83 33.82 0.96 -7.22
N ALA A 84 34.17 1.36 -8.44
CA ALA A 84 35.15 0.64 -9.27
C ALA A 84 36.55 0.67 -8.65
N ALA A 85 36.92 1.79 -8.02
CA ALA A 85 38.20 1.92 -7.32
C ALA A 85 38.26 1.09 -6.02
N ARG A 86 37.11 0.91 -5.36
CA ARG A 86 36.98 0.11 -4.13
C ARG A 86 36.72 -1.38 -4.38
N CYS A 87 36.49 -1.77 -5.63
CA CYS A 87 36.02 -3.11 -6.00
C CYS A 87 34.77 -3.52 -5.20
N GLU A 88 33.86 -2.56 -4.95
CA GLU A 88 32.70 -2.76 -4.09
C GLU A 88 31.45 -2.11 -4.66
N SER A 89 30.33 -2.83 -4.59
CA SER A 89 28.98 -2.33 -4.84
C SER A 89 28.18 -2.34 -3.55
N THR A 90 27.46 -1.27 -3.25
CA THR A 90 26.48 -1.26 -2.15
C THR A 90 25.08 -1.18 -2.72
N LEU A 91 24.21 -2.11 -2.32
CA LEU A 91 22.80 -2.16 -2.71
C LEU A 91 21.93 -1.90 -1.48
N THR A 92 20.79 -1.25 -1.67
CA THR A 92 19.75 -1.13 -0.64
C THR A 92 18.50 -1.77 -1.21
N LEU A 93 18.04 -2.83 -0.56
CA LEU A 93 16.97 -3.72 -1.03
C LEU A 93 15.93 -3.91 0.07
N GLU A 94 14.71 -4.23 -0.32
CA GLU A 94 13.68 -4.75 0.57
C GLU A 94 14.11 -6.12 1.15
N ALA A 95 13.55 -6.51 2.29
CA ALA A 95 13.95 -7.73 2.99
C ALA A 95 13.85 -8.99 2.10
N GLU A 96 12.72 -9.18 1.42
CA GLU A 96 12.50 -10.33 0.52
C GLU A 96 13.46 -10.33 -0.68
N ALA A 97 13.79 -9.16 -1.24
CA ALA A 97 14.77 -9.07 -2.34
C ALA A 97 16.20 -9.34 -1.86
N ALA A 98 16.55 -8.94 -0.62
CA ALA A 98 17.83 -9.27 -0.03
C ALA A 98 17.94 -10.79 0.24
N GLU A 99 16.89 -11.41 0.78
CA GLU A 99 16.83 -12.86 1.00
C GLU A 99 16.93 -13.67 -0.30
N ALA A 100 16.45 -13.13 -1.42
CA ALA A 100 16.57 -13.74 -2.75
C ALA A 100 17.93 -13.48 -3.46
N MET A 101 18.84 -12.69 -2.86
CA MET A 101 20.14 -12.40 -3.45
C MET A 101 21.01 -13.65 -3.69
N PRO A 102 21.11 -14.62 -2.75
CA PRO A 102 21.82 -15.88 -2.99
C PRO A 102 21.33 -16.62 -4.24
N ASP A 103 20.02 -16.71 -4.45
CA ASP A 103 19.42 -17.38 -5.61
C ASP A 103 19.72 -16.64 -6.92
N PHE A 104 19.74 -15.30 -6.88
CA PHE A 104 20.23 -14.47 -8.00
C PHE A 104 21.68 -14.80 -8.34
N LEU A 105 22.56 -14.91 -7.34
CA LEU A 105 23.98 -15.20 -7.56
C LEU A 105 24.17 -16.63 -8.06
N ASP A 106 23.48 -17.62 -7.48
CA ASP A 106 23.50 -19.00 -7.97
C ASP A 106 23.11 -19.06 -9.46
N PHE A 107 22.04 -18.36 -9.86
CA PHE A 107 21.64 -18.27 -11.28
C PHE A 107 22.73 -17.67 -12.18
N VAL A 108 23.43 -16.62 -11.74
CA VAL A 108 24.51 -16.01 -12.55
C VAL A 108 25.63 -17.04 -12.78
N TYR A 109 26.01 -17.79 -11.76
CA TYR A 109 27.11 -18.75 -11.82
C TYR A 109 26.74 -20.04 -12.54
N THR A 110 25.65 -20.69 -12.16
CA THR A 110 25.25 -22.01 -12.68
C THR A 110 24.35 -21.91 -13.90
N GLY A 111 23.52 -20.87 -13.97
CA GLY A 111 22.42 -20.75 -14.94
C GLY A 111 21.15 -21.50 -14.55
N GLU A 112 21.14 -22.14 -13.39
CA GLU A 112 19.97 -22.83 -12.85
C GLU A 112 19.08 -21.83 -12.09
N LEU A 113 17.78 -21.86 -12.39
CA LEU A 113 16.80 -20.99 -11.75
C LEU A 113 16.21 -21.68 -10.51
N ASN A 114 16.56 -21.20 -9.33
CA ASN A 114 15.99 -21.67 -8.05
C ASN A 114 14.76 -20.84 -7.64
N ALA A 115 13.83 -20.62 -8.58
CA ALA A 115 12.60 -19.91 -8.28
C ALA A 115 11.59 -20.83 -7.57
N THR A 116 10.98 -20.31 -6.51
CA THR A 116 9.87 -20.90 -5.78
C THR A 116 8.67 -19.96 -5.84
N LYS A 117 7.49 -20.43 -5.40
CA LYS A 117 6.32 -19.55 -5.31
C LYS A 117 6.60 -18.35 -4.37
N GLU A 118 7.48 -18.53 -3.39
CA GLU A 118 7.82 -17.54 -2.37
C GLU A 118 8.90 -16.54 -2.80
N ASN A 119 9.83 -16.86 -3.70
CA ASN A 119 10.89 -15.91 -4.08
C ASN A 119 10.74 -15.35 -5.51
N ALA A 120 9.79 -15.85 -6.32
CA ALA A 120 9.69 -15.50 -7.73
C ALA A 120 9.52 -13.99 -7.99
N CYS A 121 8.64 -13.30 -7.27
CA CYS A 121 8.46 -11.85 -7.42
C CYS A 121 9.73 -11.07 -7.04
N ALA A 122 10.43 -11.50 -5.97
CA ALA A 122 11.68 -10.89 -5.54
C ALA A 122 12.81 -11.10 -6.57
N LEU A 123 12.95 -12.31 -7.12
CA LEU A 123 13.89 -12.60 -8.21
C LEU A 123 13.56 -11.82 -9.49
N PHE A 124 12.27 -11.66 -9.81
CA PHE A 124 11.83 -10.86 -10.94
C PHE A 124 12.20 -9.39 -10.75
N HIS A 125 11.98 -8.85 -9.55
CA HIS A 125 12.43 -7.53 -9.16
C HIS A 125 13.95 -7.37 -9.29
N LEU A 126 14.75 -8.32 -8.75
CA LEU A 126 16.21 -8.31 -8.89
C LEU A 126 16.66 -8.35 -10.36
N GLY A 127 15.98 -9.13 -11.20
CA GLY A 127 16.24 -9.18 -12.64
C GLY A 127 16.06 -7.82 -13.32
N ASN A 128 15.03 -7.07 -12.93
CA ASN A 128 14.80 -5.70 -13.39
C ASN A 128 15.80 -4.70 -12.80
N TYR A 129 15.94 -4.70 -11.48
CA TYR A 129 16.76 -3.75 -10.72
C TYR A 129 18.24 -3.85 -11.09
N LEU A 130 18.78 -5.07 -11.18
CA LEU A 130 20.18 -5.33 -11.55
C LEU A 130 20.35 -5.43 -13.08
N ALA A 131 19.30 -5.18 -13.86
CA ALA A 131 19.32 -5.26 -15.32
C ALA A 131 19.97 -6.56 -15.82
N ASN A 132 19.45 -7.71 -15.39
CA ASN A 132 19.85 -9.04 -15.84
C ASN A 132 18.75 -9.63 -16.74
N PRO A 133 18.86 -9.50 -18.09
CA PRO A 133 17.82 -9.95 -19.01
C PRO A 133 17.59 -11.46 -18.98
N ALA A 134 18.64 -12.25 -18.73
CA ALA A 134 18.55 -13.70 -18.70
C ALA A 134 17.72 -14.16 -17.50
N LEU A 135 17.98 -13.60 -16.31
CA LEU A 135 17.19 -13.90 -15.12
C LEU A 135 15.75 -13.42 -15.29
N HIS A 136 15.56 -12.19 -15.78
CA HIS A 136 14.23 -11.65 -16.02
C HIS A 136 13.39 -12.56 -16.93
N ALA A 137 13.95 -13.03 -18.05
CA ALA A 137 13.26 -13.93 -18.96
C ALA A 137 12.94 -15.29 -18.31
N ALA A 138 13.88 -15.85 -17.56
CA ALA A 138 13.69 -17.13 -16.88
C ALA A 138 12.60 -17.05 -15.79
N VAL A 139 12.66 -16.03 -14.92
CA VAL A 139 11.66 -15.81 -13.87
C VAL A 139 10.30 -15.44 -14.45
N LYS A 140 10.25 -14.66 -15.55
CA LYS A 140 8.99 -14.38 -16.24
C LYS A 140 8.30 -15.67 -16.69
N THR A 141 9.06 -16.57 -17.31
CA THR A 141 8.55 -17.87 -17.75
C THR A 141 8.02 -18.68 -16.56
N TYR A 142 8.77 -18.72 -15.46
CA TYR A 142 8.33 -19.37 -14.23
C TYR A 142 7.03 -18.77 -13.68
N LEU A 143 6.93 -17.44 -13.62
CA LEU A 143 5.72 -16.74 -13.16
C LEU A 143 4.53 -17.05 -14.07
N ASP A 144 4.71 -16.98 -15.39
CA ASP A 144 3.65 -17.28 -16.37
C ASP A 144 3.15 -18.75 -16.20
N ASP A 145 4.06 -19.70 -15.99
CA ASP A 145 3.74 -21.13 -15.83
C ASP A 145 3.11 -21.47 -14.46
N ASN A 146 3.42 -20.68 -13.42
CA ASN A 146 2.95 -20.92 -12.06
C ASN A 146 1.82 -19.97 -11.63
N LEU A 147 1.36 -19.07 -12.51
CA LEU A 147 0.25 -18.18 -12.20
C LEU A 147 -1.08 -18.95 -12.33
N SER A 148 -1.69 -19.24 -11.18
CA SER A 148 -2.91 -20.02 -11.04
C SER A 148 -3.80 -19.40 -9.96
N SER A 149 -5.03 -19.89 -9.79
CA SER A 149 -5.90 -19.47 -8.69
C SER A 149 -5.25 -19.66 -7.30
N GLU A 150 -4.46 -20.72 -7.10
CA GLU A 150 -3.83 -20.94 -5.80
C GLU A 150 -2.73 -19.89 -5.50
N THR A 151 -2.01 -19.45 -6.54
CA THR A 151 -0.79 -18.63 -6.40
C THR A 151 -1.01 -17.15 -6.67
N ALA A 152 -2.07 -16.78 -7.40
CA ALA A 152 -2.37 -15.41 -7.80
C ALA A 152 -2.46 -14.43 -6.61
N PRO A 153 -3.14 -14.74 -5.48
CA PRO A 153 -3.21 -13.81 -4.35
C PRO A 153 -1.83 -13.52 -3.76
N MET A 154 -1.01 -14.55 -3.58
CA MET A 154 0.35 -14.37 -3.06
C MET A 154 1.23 -13.55 -4.02
N TYR A 155 1.14 -13.81 -5.33
CA TYR A 155 1.90 -13.05 -6.32
C TYR A 155 1.46 -11.60 -6.37
N LEU A 156 0.16 -11.33 -6.26
CA LEU A 156 -0.37 -9.98 -6.17
C LEU A 156 0.21 -9.23 -4.95
N ALA A 157 0.34 -9.90 -3.79
CA ALA A 157 0.87 -9.30 -2.55
C ALA A 157 2.31 -8.84 -2.73
N ARG A 158 3.12 -9.76 -3.24
CA ARG A 158 4.56 -9.56 -3.41
C ARG A 158 4.86 -8.65 -4.59
N ALA A 159 4.07 -8.71 -5.66
CA ALA A 159 4.24 -7.83 -6.81
C ALA A 159 4.02 -6.36 -6.43
N HIS A 160 3.07 -6.08 -5.53
CA HIS A 160 2.88 -4.73 -4.98
C HIS A 160 4.09 -4.23 -4.20
N LEU A 161 4.69 -5.08 -3.35
CA LEU A 161 5.89 -4.72 -2.58
C LEU A 161 7.01 -4.17 -3.47
N PHE A 162 7.13 -4.73 -4.68
CA PHE A 162 8.18 -4.39 -5.65
C PHE A 162 7.72 -3.48 -6.80
N SER A 163 6.48 -2.98 -6.76
CA SER A 163 5.87 -2.17 -7.85
C SER A 163 5.95 -2.87 -9.23
N LEU A 164 5.59 -4.14 -9.29
CA LEU A 164 5.60 -4.97 -10.50
C LEU A 164 4.22 -4.97 -11.19
N ASP A 165 3.81 -3.81 -11.72
CA ASP A 165 2.45 -3.57 -12.22
C ASP A 165 1.94 -4.65 -13.20
N LYS A 166 2.78 -5.15 -14.10
CA LYS A 166 2.39 -6.20 -15.06
C LYS A 166 2.07 -7.54 -14.38
N VAL A 167 2.77 -7.86 -13.29
CA VAL A 167 2.51 -9.07 -12.51
C VAL A 167 1.26 -8.87 -11.66
N VAL A 168 1.05 -7.66 -11.12
CA VAL A 168 -0.20 -7.25 -10.47
C VAL A 168 -1.39 -7.45 -11.40
N ASP A 169 -1.34 -6.88 -12.62
CA ASP A 169 -2.43 -6.98 -13.60
C ASP A 169 -2.76 -8.43 -13.96
N ALA A 170 -1.72 -9.25 -14.22
CA ALA A 170 -1.90 -10.66 -14.55
C ALA A 170 -2.48 -11.46 -13.38
N ALA A 171 -1.99 -11.21 -12.16
CA ALA A 171 -2.49 -11.86 -10.95
C ALA A 171 -3.92 -11.45 -10.62
N VAL A 172 -4.28 -10.18 -10.79
CA VAL A 172 -5.67 -9.71 -10.65
C VAL A 172 -6.57 -10.38 -11.66
N ALA A 173 -6.15 -10.51 -12.93
CA ALA A 173 -6.95 -11.16 -13.96
C ALA A 173 -7.26 -12.63 -13.61
N VAL A 174 -6.25 -13.38 -13.16
CA VAL A 174 -6.42 -14.79 -12.74
C VAL A 174 -7.23 -14.88 -11.45
N ALA A 175 -6.96 -14.05 -10.45
CA ALA A 175 -7.73 -14.05 -9.21
C ALA A 175 -9.22 -13.73 -9.45
N ALA A 176 -9.52 -12.82 -10.38
CA ALA A 176 -10.88 -12.50 -10.78
C ALA A 176 -11.56 -13.65 -11.52
N GLU A 177 -10.87 -14.33 -12.44
CA GLU A 177 -11.44 -15.47 -13.18
C GLU A 177 -11.83 -16.63 -12.25
N TYR A 178 -11.05 -16.87 -11.20
CA TYR A 178 -11.28 -17.95 -10.25
C TYR A 178 -11.96 -17.48 -8.97
N LEU A 179 -12.56 -16.29 -8.99
CA LEU A 179 -13.18 -15.69 -7.83
C LEU A 179 -14.24 -16.61 -7.20
N GLU A 180 -15.05 -17.26 -8.03
CA GLU A 180 -16.04 -18.28 -7.63
C GLU A 180 -15.42 -19.44 -6.84
N ASN A 181 -14.21 -19.86 -7.17
CA ASN A 181 -13.53 -20.94 -6.45
C ASN A 181 -13.02 -20.51 -5.07
N TYR A 182 -12.75 -19.22 -4.86
CA TYR A 182 -12.51 -18.70 -3.51
C TYR A 182 -13.81 -18.61 -2.71
N TYR A 183 -14.94 -18.39 -3.39
CA TYR A 183 -16.26 -18.35 -2.75
C TYR A 183 -16.80 -19.71 -2.33
N ASP A 184 -16.44 -20.79 -3.02
CA ASP A 184 -17.04 -22.13 -2.81
C ASP A 184 -16.69 -22.82 -1.46
N GLY A 185 -16.20 -22.05 -0.49
CA GLY A 185 -16.07 -22.42 0.92
C GLY A 185 -16.09 -21.22 1.88
N LEU A 186 -16.42 -20.04 1.37
CA LEU A 186 -16.46 -18.78 2.11
C LEU A 186 -17.92 -18.35 2.18
N ALA A 187 -18.55 -18.57 3.34
CA ALA A 187 -19.84 -17.97 3.60
C ALA A 187 -19.64 -16.45 3.50
N LEU A 188 -20.28 -15.82 2.53
CA LEU A 188 -20.28 -14.38 2.40
C LEU A 188 -21.41 -13.79 3.21
N PRO A 189 -21.28 -12.51 3.60
CA PRO A 189 -22.42 -11.85 4.17
C PRO A 189 -23.65 -11.82 3.27
N GLY A 190 -24.75 -12.33 3.80
CA GLY A 190 -26.00 -12.55 3.08
C GLY A 190 -26.22 -13.99 2.61
N ASP A 191 -25.24 -14.89 2.79
CA ASP A 191 -25.53 -16.32 2.70
C ASP A 191 -26.41 -16.76 3.87
N ARG A 192 -27.33 -17.68 3.60
CA ARG A 192 -28.27 -18.22 4.60
C ARG A 192 -27.59 -18.81 5.84
N ASP A 193 -26.34 -19.26 5.71
CA ASP A 193 -25.53 -19.80 6.79
C ASP A 193 -24.58 -18.76 7.42
N PHE A 194 -24.60 -17.51 6.95
CA PHE A 194 -23.77 -16.42 7.45
C PHE A 194 -24.45 -15.68 8.59
N ASP A 195 -24.13 -16.05 9.82
CA ASP A 195 -24.64 -15.38 11.01
C ASP A 195 -23.84 -14.11 11.39
N GLN A 196 -24.36 -13.36 12.36
CA GLN A 196 -23.71 -12.12 12.82
C GLN A 196 -22.36 -12.36 13.51
N GLU A 197 -22.13 -13.55 14.09
CA GLU A 197 -20.84 -13.94 14.68
C GLU A 197 -19.81 -14.25 13.57
N SER A 198 -20.27 -14.79 12.45
CA SER A 198 -19.51 -14.93 11.21
C SER A 198 -19.17 -13.56 10.63
N TRP A 199 -20.03 -12.54 10.72
CA TRP A 199 -19.70 -11.16 10.28
C TRP A 199 -18.51 -10.58 11.05
N GLU A 200 -18.47 -10.76 12.37
CA GLU A 200 -17.38 -10.24 13.21
C GLU A 200 -16.06 -10.97 12.96
N THR A 201 -16.10 -12.26 12.63
CA THR A 201 -14.92 -13.10 12.37
C THR A 201 -14.51 -13.17 10.90
N PHE A 202 -15.38 -12.79 9.96
CA PHE A 202 -15.14 -12.77 8.51
C PHE A 202 -13.96 -11.88 8.14
N TRP A 203 -13.88 -10.71 8.77
CA TRP A 203 -12.75 -9.81 8.58
C TRP A 203 -11.47 -10.30 9.23
N ASP A 204 -11.55 -11.29 10.11
CA ASP A 204 -10.41 -11.87 10.80
C ASP A 204 -9.78 -13.06 10.09
N ASP A 205 -10.42 -13.60 9.04
CA ASP A 205 -9.85 -14.65 8.21
C ASP A 205 -8.60 -14.13 7.48
N ASP A 206 -7.44 -14.72 7.79
CA ASP A 206 -6.15 -14.33 7.22
C ASP A 206 -6.15 -14.45 5.68
N LYS A 207 -6.92 -15.38 5.09
CA LYS A 207 -7.03 -15.53 3.63
C LYS A 207 -7.78 -14.37 2.99
N LEU A 208 -8.80 -13.86 3.67
CA LEU A 208 -9.57 -12.71 3.23
C LEU A 208 -8.83 -11.40 3.52
N LYS A 209 -8.12 -11.28 4.64
CA LYS A 209 -7.24 -10.13 4.92
C LYS A 209 -6.22 -9.95 3.82
N ASP A 210 -5.65 -11.05 3.32
CA ASP A 210 -4.81 -11.03 2.14
C ASP A 210 -5.63 -10.60 0.91
N LEU A 211 -6.74 -11.27 0.56
CA LEU A 211 -7.56 -10.93 -0.62
C LEU A 211 -8.05 -9.47 -0.67
N TYR A 212 -8.54 -8.93 0.44
CA TYR A 212 -8.96 -7.53 0.61
C TYR A 212 -7.77 -6.59 0.75
N GLY A 213 -6.62 -7.10 1.19
CA GLY A 213 -5.37 -6.36 1.17
C GLY A 213 -4.84 -6.10 -0.25
N LEU A 214 -5.35 -6.83 -1.25
CA LEU A 214 -4.56 -7.08 -2.46
C LEU A 214 -4.77 -6.15 -3.63
N HIS A 215 -5.96 -5.59 -3.90
CA HIS A 215 -6.09 -4.52 -4.89
C HIS A 215 -7.50 -3.89 -4.91
N PRO A 216 -7.64 -2.54 -4.98
CA PRO A 216 -8.94 -1.90 -5.18
C PRO A 216 -9.64 -2.40 -6.44
N THR A 217 -8.94 -2.58 -7.55
CA THR A 217 -9.57 -3.02 -8.81
C THR A 217 -10.10 -4.45 -8.74
N LEU A 218 -9.44 -5.35 -7.99
CA LEU A 218 -9.97 -6.71 -7.78
C LEU A 218 -11.27 -6.63 -6.98
N PHE A 219 -11.30 -5.81 -5.94
CA PHE A 219 -12.48 -5.58 -5.12
C PHE A 219 -13.63 -4.93 -5.90
N ALA A 220 -13.37 -3.90 -6.71
CA ALA A 220 -14.40 -3.29 -7.56
C ALA A 220 -14.95 -4.29 -8.58
N ARG A 221 -14.08 -5.10 -9.18
CA ARG A 221 -14.48 -6.13 -10.13
C ARG A 221 -15.28 -7.25 -9.47
N ILE A 222 -14.87 -7.70 -8.29
CA ILE A 222 -15.64 -8.60 -7.43
C ILE A 222 -17.07 -8.07 -7.26
N ILE A 223 -17.20 -6.81 -6.83
CA ILE A 223 -18.50 -6.21 -6.55
C ILE A 223 -19.34 -6.05 -7.82
N LYS A 224 -18.69 -5.71 -8.94
CA LYS A 224 -19.34 -5.58 -10.24
C LYS A 224 -19.84 -6.93 -10.78
N ASP A 225 -18.98 -7.94 -10.86
CA ASP A 225 -19.33 -9.27 -11.36
C ASP A 225 -20.42 -9.90 -10.48
N TRP A 226 -20.31 -9.70 -9.17
CA TRP A 226 -21.31 -10.11 -8.19
C TRP A 226 -22.66 -9.41 -8.45
N TYR A 227 -22.68 -8.09 -8.66
CA TYR A 227 -23.91 -7.35 -8.98
C TYR A 227 -24.53 -7.73 -10.34
N GLU A 228 -23.72 -7.88 -11.39
CA GLU A 228 -24.19 -8.29 -12.73
C GLU A 228 -24.82 -9.68 -12.70
N PHE A 229 -24.29 -10.59 -11.87
CA PHE A 229 -24.90 -11.92 -11.66
C PHE A 229 -26.31 -11.82 -11.06
N TYR A 230 -26.53 -10.95 -10.08
CA TYR A 230 -27.83 -10.82 -9.41
C TYR A 230 -28.87 -10.00 -10.17
N THR A 231 -28.45 -9.07 -11.02
CA THR A 231 -29.37 -8.21 -11.78
C THR A 231 -29.68 -8.71 -13.19
N GLY A 232 -29.04 -9.80 -13.63
CA GLY A 232 -29.36 -10.47 -14.89
C GLY A 232 -30.73 -11.18 -14.90
N ASP A 233 -31.17 -11.59 -16.09
CA ASP A 233 -32.47 -12.26 -16.39
C ASP A 233 -32.78 -13.55 -15.57
N GLY A 234 -31.92 -13.96 -14.63
CA GLY A 234 -32.11 -15.10 -13.72
C GLY A 234 -32.49 -14.75 -12.28
N ALA A 235 -32.69 -13.46 -11.96
CA ALA A 235 -32.88 -12.96 -10.60
C ALA A 235 -34.18 -13.40 -9.90
N ASP A 236 -35.20 -13.81 -10.67
CA ASP A 236 -36.56 -14.15 -10.17
C ASP A 236 -36.61 -15.33 -9.17
N ALA A 237 -35.47 -15.96 -8.84
CA ALA A 237 -35.41 -17.21 -8.09
C ALA A 237 -34.92 -17.09 -6.63
N PHE A 238 -34.47 -15.93 -6.14
CA PHE A 238 -33.85 -15.83 -4.82
C PHE A 238 -34.45 -14.71 -3.95
N ASP A 239 -35.20 -15.11 -2.91
CA ASP A 239 -35.67 -14.25 -1.80
C ASP A 239 -34.48 -13.72 -0.94
N ASP A 240 -33.26 -14.20 -1.19
CA ASP A 240 -32.01 -13.87 -0.47
C ASP A 240 -31.14 -12.80 -1.20
N SER A 241 -31.58 -12.21 -2.32
CA SER A 241 -30.80 -11.21 -3.07
C SER A 241 -30.46 -9.96 -2.24
N ASP A 242 -31.33 -9.63 -1.31
CA ASP A 242 -31.37 -8.39 -0.56
C ASP A 242 -30.32 -8.32 0.54
N ASP A 243 -30.22 -9.37 1.35
CA ASP A 243 -29.22 -9.48 2.42
C ASP A 243 -27.80 -9.57 1.85
N ARG A 244 -27.69 -10.22 0.69
CA ARG A 244 -26.48 -10.28 -0.12
C ARG A 244 -26.05 -8.89 -0.58
N LEU A 245 -26.96 -8.09 -1.15
CA LEU A 245 -26.67 -6.74 -1.65
C LEU A 245 -26.18 -5.85 -0.50
N ARG A 246 -26.91 -5.90 0.61
CA ARG A 246 -26.54 -5.23 1.85
C ARG A 246 -25.14 -5.62 2.35
N GLY A 247 -24.82 -6.91 2.30
CA GLY A 247 -23.50 -7.45 2.62
C GLY A 247 -22.39 -6.85 1.76
N GLY A 248 -22.57 -6.86 0.44
CA GLY A 248 -21.62 -6.29 -0.52
C GLY A 248 -21.42 -4.78 -0.36
N LEU A 249 -22.50 -4.02 -0.16
CA LEU A 249 -22.44 -2.57 0.05
C LEU A 249 -21.64 -2.21 1.31
N LYS A 250 -21.89 -2.92 2.41
CA LYS A 250 -21.17 -2.71 3.67
C LYS A 250 -19.69 -3.11 3.54
N LEU A 251 -19.41 -4.19 2.83
CA LEU A 251 -18.05 -4.61 2.50
C LEU A 251 -17.27 -3.51 1.77
N VAL A 252 -17.90 -2.85 0.80
CA VAL A 252 -17.32 -1.74 0.04
C VAL A 252 -17.08 -0.53 0.93
N ALA A 253 -18.06 -0.15 1.74
CA ALA A 253 -17.92 0.96 2.66
C ALA A 253 -16.75 0.76 3.64
N ASP A 254 -16.64 -0.45 4.22
CA ASP A 254 -15.54 -0.83 5.11
C ASP A 254 -14.19 -0.86 4.39
N TYR A 255 -14.15 -1.38 3.16
CA TYR A 255 -12.95 -1.36 2.32
C TYR A 255 -12.47 0.08 2.10
N CYS A 256 -13.38 0.95 1.66
CA CYS A 256 -13.05 2.33 1.37
C CYS A 256 -12.59 3.11 2.61
N ALA A 257 -13.21 2.86 3.76
CA ALA A 257 -12.80 3.45 5.03
C ALA A 257 -11.35 3.09 5.41
N ARG A 258 -10.94 1.83 5.19
CA ARG A 258 -9.60 1.35 5.54
C ARG A 258 -8.53 1.75 4.52
N ARG A 259 -8.91 2.03 3.27
CA ARG A 259 -8.00 2.26 2.13
C ARG A 259 -8.13 3.66 1.50
N SER A 260 -8.66 4.64 2.22
CA SER A 260 -9.02 5.94 1.63
C SER A 260 -7.88 6.68 0.90
N ASP A 261 -6.62 6.43 1.22
CA ASP A 261 -5.46 7.08 0.58
C ASP A 261 -4.98 6.38 -0.70
N GLY A 262 -5.43 5.14 -0.96
CA GLY A 262 -5.02 4.31 -2.10
C GLY A 262 -6.10 4.09 -3.14
N ILE A 263 -7.26 4.71 -2.96
CA ILE A 263 -8.39 4.62 -3.89
C ILE A 263 -8.26 5.73 -4.94
N ASP A 264 -8.31 5.36 -6.21
CA ASP A 264 -8.37 6.34 -7.29
C ASP A 264 -9.83 6.63 -7.71
N ASN A 265 -9.99 7.68 -8.52
CA ASN A 265 -11.31 8.08 -9.01
C ASN A 265 -11.93 7.03 -9.96
N SER A 266 -11.13 6.14 -10.58
CA SER A 266 -11.64 5.11 -11.47
C SER A 266 -12.36 4.04 -10.67
N PHE A 267 -11.72 3.51 -9.62
CA PHE A 267 -12.33 2.56 -8.69
C PHE A 267 -13.63 3.10 -8.13
N LEU A 268 -13.62 4.34 -7.61
CA LEU A 268 -14.81 4.89 -6.99
C LEU A 268 -15.93 5.12 -8.02
N ASN A 269 -15.59 5.43 -9.26
CA ASN A 269 -16.57 5.57 -10.33
C ASN A 269 -17.18 4.22 -10.74
N ASP A 270 -16.39 3.16 -10.80
CA ASP A 270 -16.87 1.79 -11.08
C ASP A 270 -17.79 1.30 -9.97
N VAL A 271 -17.38 1.51 -8.71
CA VAL A 271 -18.22 1.24 -7.54
C VAL A 271 -19.50 2.07 -7.59
N ALA A 272 -19.39 3.37 -7.83
CA ALA A 272 -20.55 4.24 -7.88
C ALA A 272 -21.50 3.88 -9.04
N GLU A 273 -21.00 3.42 -10.18
CA GLU A 273 -21.82 2.96 -11.31
C GLU A 273 -22.66 1.75 -10.91
N VAL A 274 -22.04 0.75 -10.28
CA VAL A 274 -22.73 -0.45 -9.78
C VAL A 274 -23.78 -0.05 -8.75
N PHE A 275 -23.43 0.82 -7.82
CA PHE A 275 -24.33 1.27 -6.75
C PHE A 275 -25.50 2.08 -7.31
N VAL A 276 -25.24 3.06 -8.16
CA VAL A 276 -26.29 3.90 -8.75
C VAL A 276 -27.24 3.04 -9.60
N SER A 277 -26.70 2.09 -10.36
CA SER A 277 -27.52 1.16 -11.13
C SER A 277 -28.42 0.31 -10.22
N ALA A 278 -27.89 -0.15 -9.08
CA ALA A 278 -28.64 -0.91 -8.07
C ALA A 278 -29.79 -0.08 -7.52
N VAL A 279 -29.50 1.17 -7.16
CA VAL A 279 -30.45 2.11 -6.59
C VAL A 279 -31.55 2.45 -7.58
N GLU A 280 -31.20 2.75 -8.83
CA GLU A 280 -32.18 3.07 -9.87
C GLU A 280 -33.07 1.88 -10.21
N SER A 281 -32.62 0.64 -9.96
CA SER A 281 -33.41 -0.58 -10.18
C SER A 281 -34.38 -0.92 -9.03
N ILE A 282 -34.13 -0.42 -7.82
CA ILE A 282 -34.90 -0.74 -6.61
C ILE A 282 -35.54 0.57 -6.09
N GLU A 283 -36.60 1.01 -6.77
CA GLU A 283 -37.19 2.36 -6.63
C GLU A 283 -37.66 2.73 -5.19
N ASP A 284 -37.85 1.76 -4.27
CA ASP A 284 -38.46 2.04 -2.95
C ASP A 284 -37.73 1.45 -1.71
N GLU A 285 -36.72 0.59 -1.87
CA GLU A 285 -36.19 -0.21 -0.74
C GLU A 285 -34.73 0.09 -0.35
N TRP A 286 -34.09 1.03 -1.03
CA TRP A 286 -32.66 1.26 -0.78
C TRP A 286 -32.33 1.80 0.62
N ASN A 287 -33.25 2.52 1.24
CA ASN A 287 -33.12 2.94 2.63
C ASN A 287 -32.96 1.74 3.60
N ASN A 288 -33.19 0.50 3.17
CA ASN A 288 -32.97 -0.69 3.98
C ASN A 288 -31.59 -1.35 3.76
N TYR A 289 -30.91 -1.10 2.63
CA TYR A 289 -29.70 -1.85 2.25
C TYR A 289 -28.39 -1.23 2.72
N ILE A 290 -28.33 0.08 2.96
CA ILE A 290 -27.14 0.71 3.52
C ILE A 290 -27.48 1.34 4.87
N ASP A 291 -26.77 0.93 5.93
CA ASP A 291 -26.92 1.57 7.22
C ASP A 291 -26.23 2.94 7.23
N GLY A 292 -26.67 3.82 8.14
CA GLY A 292 -26.12 5.17 8.26
C GLY A 292 -24.60 5.23 8.45
N ASN A 293 -23.95 4.20 9.02
CA ASN A 293 -22.49 4.19 9.17
C ASN A 293 -21.80 3.94 7.84
N ALA A 294 -22.25 2.93 7.09
CA ALA A 294 -21.74 2.64 5.75
C ALA A 294 -21.97 3.84 4.81
N ALA A 295 -23.13 4.49 4.90
CA ALA A 295 -23.43 5.72 4.16
C ALA A 295 -22.43 6.84 4.47
N MET A 296 -22.10 7.08 5.74
CA MET A 296 -21.10 8.10 6.11
C MET A 296 -19.71 7.79 5.58
N LEU A 297 -19.29 6.53 5.59
CA LEU A 297 -17.99 6.12 5.06
C LEU A 297 -17.90 6.35 3.55
N LEU A 298 -18.94 5.96 2.80
CA LEU A 298 -19.01 6.23 1.37
C LEU A 298 -19.11 7.73 1.05
N LEU A 299 -19.81 8.50 1.89
CA LEU A 299 -19.90 9.95 1.75
C LEU A 299 -18.54 10.64 1.91
N GLU A 300 -17.78 10.29 2.94
CA GLU A 300 -16.42 10.81 3.14
C GLU A 300 -15.53 10.53 1.92
N MET A 301 -15.70 9.36 1.32
CA MET A 301 -14.96 8.94 0.14
C MET A 301 -15.35 9.71 -1.12
N ALA A 302 -16.65 9.86 -1.38
CA ALA A 302 -17.16 10.64 -2.50
C ALA A 302 -16.75 12.13 -2.41
N ILE A 303 -16.54 12.65 -1.19
CA ILE A 303 -16.02 14.00 -0.96
C ILE A 303 -14.52 14.10 -1.29
N LYS A 304 -13.72 13.13 -0.84
CA LYS A 304 -12.27 13.09 -1.11
C LYS A 304 -11.95 12.92 -2.60
N HIS A 305 -12.82 12.22 -3.31
CA HIS A 305 -12.67 11.86 -4.71
C HIS A 305 -13.85 12.42 -5.52
N PRO A 306 -13.86 13.74 -5.79
CA PRO A 306 -14.91 14.34 -6.62
C PRO A 306 -14.80 13.76 -8.05
N GLY A 307 -15.56 12.68 -8.28
CA GLY A 307 -15.54 11.89 -9.50
C GLY A 307 -16.60 12.31 -10.51
N GLY A 308 -16.93 11.39 -11.41
CA GLY A 308 -17.96 11.58 -12.44
C GLY A 308 -19.39 11.66 -11.88
N GLU A 309 -20.36 11.70 -12.78
CA GLU A 309 -21.79 11.80 -12.44
C GLU A 309 -22.25 10.72 -11.43
N ASN A 310 -21.77 9.48 -11.58
CA ASN A 310 -22.10 8.38 -10.67
C ASN A 310 -21.64 8.65 -9.23
N VAL A 311 -20.45 9.21 -9.04
CA VAL A 311 -19.93 9.55 -7.70
C VAL A 311 -20.74 10.69 -7.07
N ALA A 312 -21.19 11.66 -7.88
CA ALA A 312 -22.09 12.72 -7.40
C ALA A 312 -23.44 12.15 -6.97
N LYS A 313 -24.02 11.23 -7.75
CA LYS A 313 -25.25 10.52 -7.37
C LYS A 313 -25.05 9.71 -6.09
N LEU A 314 -23.99 8.91 -5.99
CA LEU A 314 -23.63 8.16 -4.77
C LEU A 314 -23.49 9.07 -3.55
N ARG A 315 -22.91 10.26 -3.71
CA ARG A 315 -22.78 11.25 -2.64
C ARG A 315 -24.14 11.74 -2.16
N ASP A 316 -24.99 12.21 -3.08
CA ASP A 316 -26.32 12.76 -2.74
C ASP A 316 -27.18 11.67 -2.07
N VAL A 317 -27.04 10.49 -2.63
CA VAL A 317 -27.17 9.17 -2.04
C VAL A 317 -26.97 9.04 -0.53
N CYS A 318 -25.69 9.00 -0.19
CA CYS A 318 -25.24 8.83 1.17
C CYS A 318 -25.64 9.99 2.07
N ILE A 319 -25.80 11.22 1.54
CA ILE A 319 -26.32 12.37 2.28
C ILE A 319 -27.76 12.12 2.74
N HIS A 320 -28.62 11.64 1.85
CA HIS A 320 -30.00 11.30 2.18
C HIS A 320 -30.02 10.27 3.32
N LYS A 321 -29.33 9.14 3.11
CA LYS A 321 -29.37 8.04 4.07
C LYS A 321 -28.74 8.36 5.42
N ALA A 322 -27.61 9.07 5.44
CA ALA A 322 -27.01 9.52 6.69
C ALA A 322 -27.89 10.52 7.46
N SER A 323 -28.74 11.27 6.76
CA SER A 323 -29.70 12.20 7.38
C SER A 323 -30.89 11.46 7.98
N GLU A 324 -31.39 10.41 7.34
CA GLU A 324 -32.42 9.53 7.90
C GLU A 324 -31.92 8.80 9.14
N ASP A 325 -30.73 8.19 9.03
CA ASP A 325 -30.12 7.38 10.08
C ASP A 325 -29.24 8.23 11.03
N TRP A 326 -29.61 9.50 11.24
CA TRP A 326 -28.77 10.49 11.95
C TRP A 326 -28.41 10.06 13.38
N GLU A 327 -29.26 9.29 14.06
CA GLU A 327 -29.00 8.78 15.40
C GLU A 327 -27.81 7.82 15.44
N THR A 328 -27.66 7.00 14.39
CA THR A 328 -26.56 6.05 14.26
C THR A 328 -25.35 6.64 13.55
N ALA A 329 -25.58 7.56 12.60
CA ALA A 329 -24.54 8.11 11.73
C ALA A 329 -23.94 9.43 12.24
N LEU A 330 -24.78 10.43 12.46
CA LEU A 330 -24.35 11.81 12.74
C LEU A 330 -24.14 12.07 14.22
N LEU A 331 -24.99 11.51 15.08
CA LEU A 331 -24.92 11.73 16.52
C LEU A 331 -23.58 11.28 17.13
N PRO A 332 -23.00 10.11 16.78
CA PRO A 332 -21.68 9.73 17.27
C PRO A 332 -20.57 10.70 16.84
N LEU A 333 -20.66 11.25 15.62
CA LEU A 333 -19.68 12.24 15.13
C LEU A 333 -19.78 13.57 15.89
N VAL A 334 -20.99 14.06 16.15
CA VAL A 334 -21.22 15.24 16.99
C VAL A 334 -20.66 15.02 18.39
N GLN A 335 -20.90 13.86 18.99
CA GLN A 335 -20.39 13.52 20.32
C GLN A 335 -18.86 13.44 20.34
N LYS A 336 -18.25 12.76 19.37
CA LYS A 336 -16.79 12.65 19.22
C LYS A 336 -16.12 14.02 19.04
N GLU A 337 -16.68 14.88 18.19
CA GLU A 337 -16.18 16.23 17.97
C GLU A 337 -16.32 17.10 19.22
N ARG A 338 -17.43 16.99 19.95
CA ARG A 338 -17.60 17.65 21.24
C ARG A 338 -16.54 17.22 22.24
N THR A 339 -16.28 15.93 22.41
CA THR A 339 -15.23 15.42 23.30
C THR A 339 -13.85 15.96 22.90
N ARG A 340 -13.51 15.93 21.60
CA ARG A 340 -12.25 16.49 21.08
C ARG A 340 -12.08 17.96 21.44
N ARG A 341 -13.16 18.75 21.39
CA ARG A 341 -13.14 20.18 21.77
C ARG A 341 -12.97 20.38 23.27
N GLU A 342 -13.64 19.58 24.08
CA GLU A 342 -13.49 19.61 25.54
C GLU A 342 -12.04 19.27 25.95
N GLU A 343 -11.43 18.29 25.31
CA GLU A 343 -10.02 17.93 25.50
C GLU A 343 -9.06 19.03 25.03
N ALA A 344 -9.28 19.61 23.85
CA ALA A 344 -8.47 20.70 23.33
C ALA A 344 -8.57 21.96 24.22
N ALA A 345 -9.76 22.29 24.72
CA ALA A 345 -9.98 23.39 25.66
C ALA A 345 -9.25 23.14 26.98
N LYS A 346 -9.30 21.91 27.51
CA LYS A 346 -8.56 21.51 28.70
C LYS A 346 -7.05 21.61 28.49
N ALA A 347 -6.53 21.11 27.37
CA ALA A 347 -5.11 21.20 27.02
C ALA A 347 -4.65 22.66 26.88
N ALA A 348 -5.46 23.51 26.25
CA ALA A 348 -5.20 24.95 26.14
C ALA A 348 -5.19 25.65 27.52
N GLN A 349 -6.11 25.29 28.40
CA GLN A 349 -6.16 25.80 29.78
C GLN A 349 -4.94 25.37 30.59
N GLU A 350 -4.51 24.11 30.47
CA GLU A 350 -3.29 23.58 31.09
C GLU A 350 -2.02 24.26 30.54
N ALA A 351 -1.95 24.50 29.23
CA ALA A 351 -0.86 25.23 28.60
C ALA A 351 -0.81 26.69 29.09
N ALA A 352 -1.95 27.36 29.19
CA ALA A 352 -2.06 28.72 29.71
C ALA A 352 -1.62 28.80 31.18
N THR A 353 -2.03 27.85 32.03
CA THR A 353 -1.60 27.80 33.44
C THR A 353 -0.11 27.48 33.57
N ARG A 354 0.46 26.60 32.75
CA ARG A 354 1.92 26.35 32.71
C ARG A 354 2.69 27.62 32.34
N THR A 355 2.25 28.37 31.34
CA THR A 355 2.88 29.62 30.91
C THR A 355 2.80 30.69 32.01
N GLN A 356 1.66 30.81 32.70
CA GLN A 356 1.53 31.70 33.86
C GLN A 356 2.40 31.27 35.05
N ALA A 357 2.56 29.96 35.28
CA ALA A 357 3.44 29.44 36.33
C ALA A 357 4.92 29.69 36.01
N ALA A 358 5.32 29.56 34.73
CA ALA A 358 6.67 29.83 34.26
C ALA A 358 7.03 31.32 34.37
N SER A 359 6.11 32.23 34.02
CA SER A 359 6.34 33.68 34.12
C SER A 359 6.49 34.13 35.58
N ARG A 360 5.73 33.54 36.52
CA ARG A 360 5.87 33.80 37.96
C ARG A 360 7.23 33.36 38.52
N LYS A 361 7.79 32.23 38.05
CA LYS A 361 9.12 31.77 38.49
C LYS A 361 10.25 32.69 37.99
N ASN A 362 10.13 33.24 36.77
CA ASN A 362 11.15 34.15 36.23
C ASN A 362 11.09 35.58 36.78
N GLY A 363 9.93 36.04 37.26
CA GLY A 363 9.77 37.36 37.86
C GLY A 363 10.46 37.57 39.21
N GLY A 364 10.77 36.49 39.94
CA GLY A 364 11.38 36.56 41.27
C GLY A 364 12.88 36.91 41.30
N ASN A 365 13.63 36.63 40.22
CA ASN A 365 15.10 36.77 40.20
C ASN A 365 15.62 38.10 39.62
N LYS A 366 14.74 39.01 39.15
CA LYS A 366 15.17 40.25 38.47
C LYS A 366 15.28 41.48 39.39
N ARG A 367 15.24 41.30 40.72
CA ARG A 367 15.30 42.38 41.71
C ARG A 367 16.69 42.53 42.37
N LYS A 368 17.79 42.40 41.61
CA LYS A 368 19.13 42.79 42.11
C LYS A 368 20.19 43.03 41.02
N LYS A 369 19.97 43.98 40.11
CA LYS A 369 21.11 44.63 39.42
C LYS A 369 20.70 45.98 38.81
N THR A 370 20.78 47.03 39.62
CA THR A 370 20.87 48.41 39.17
C THR A 370 22.33 48.73 38.88
N SER A 371 22.68 49.03 37.63
CA SER A 371 23.75 49.98 37.32
C SER A 371 23.62 50.51 35.89
N ALA A 372 23.25 51.79 35.84
CA ALA A 372 23.43 52.85 34.85
C ALA A 372 24.11 52.61 33.48
N GLY A 373 23.54 53.26 32.47
CA GLY A 373 24.13 53.58 31.15
C GLY A 373 23.09 53.38 30.03
N SER A 374 22.25 54.36 29.68
CA SER A 374 22.44 55.55 28.81
C SER A 374 22.45 55.26 27.29
N SER A 375 21.57 55.98 26.57
CA SER A 375 21.46 56.25 25.11
C SER A 375 21.19 55.05 24.17
N SER A 376 20.45 55.14 23.07
CA SER A 376 19.60 56.15 22.41
C SER A 376 18.83 55.44 21.29
N ASP A 377 17.73 56.04 20.83
CA ASP A 377 17.13 55.97 19.48
C ASP A 377 16.91 54.62 18.79
N GLN A 378 15.63 54.24 18.59
CA GLN A 378 14.97 54.28 17.27
C GLN A 378 13.57 53.64 17.26
N ALA A 379 12.66 54.41 16.64
CA ALA A 379 11.42 54.13 15.88
C ALA A 379 10.45 52.98 16.24
N PRO A 380 9.13 53.26 16.30
CA PRO A 380 8.10 52.24 16.46
C PRO A 380 7.73 51.61 15.10
N ALA A 381 7.90 50.29 14.98
CA ALA A 381 7.24 49.51 13.94
C ALA A 381 5.84 49.16 14.45
N ALA A 382 4.82 49.53 13.68
CA ALA A 382 3.44 49.15 13.92
C ALA A 382 3.30 47.64 13.71
N GLU A 383 3.13 46.90 14.80
CA GLU A 383 2.67 45.51 14.80
C GLU A 383 1.17 45.53 14.47
N GLU A 384 0.86 45.23 13.21
CA GLU A 384 -0.49 44.97 12.75
C GLU A 384 -0.90 43.57 13.24
N GLU A 385 -1.35 43.49 14.48
CA GLU A 385 -1.90 42.28 15.09
C GLU A 385 -3.26 41.98 14.43
N ALA A 386 -3.21 41.29 13.30
CA ALA A 386 -4.38 40.77 12.60
C ALA A 386 -5.09 39.75 13.50
N THR A 387 -6.09 40.24 14.24
CA THR A 387 -7.04 39.45 15.01
C THR A 387 -7.93 38.69 14.03
N ALA A 388 -7.43 37.57 13.50
CA ALA A 388 -8.24 36.61 12.78
C ALA A 388 -9.38 36.18 13.70
N ALA A 389 -10.61 36.57 13.35
CA ALA A 389 -11.80 36.13 14.07
C ALA A 389 -11.77 34.60 14.16
N PRO A 390 -12.02 34.00 15.34
CA PRO A 390 -11.99 32.55 15.48
C PRO A 390 -13.02 31.95 14.53
N ALA A 391 -12.56 31.21 13.53
CA ALA A 391 -13.42 30.48 12.61
C ALA A 391 -14.41 29.64 13.45
N MET A 392 -15.71 29.80 13.18
CA MET A 392 -16.72 29.05 13.92
C MET A 392 -16.46 27.55 13.72
N PRO A 393 -16.26 26.80 14.81
CA PRO A 393 -15.86 25.41 14.69
C PRO A 393 -17.06 24.58 14.21
N LEU A 394 -16.86 23.83 13.13
CA LEU A 394 -17.89 23.06 12.44
C LEU A 394 -18.36 21.83 13.25
N PRO A 395 -19.68 21.62 13.42
CA PRO A 395 -20.27 20.71 14.41
C PRO A 395 -19.96 19.22 14.22
N LEU A 396 -19.67 18.77 12.99
CA LEU A 396 -19.37 17.37 12.66
C LEU A 396 -17.86 17.10 12.50
N GLY A 397 -17.02 18.08 12.84
CA GLY A 397 -15.56 17.97 12.74
C GLY A 397 -15.00 18.48 11.41
N PRO A 398 -13.67 18.42 11.22
CA PRO A 398 -13.01 19.00 10.05
C PRO A 398 -13.05 18.13 8.79
N GLY A 399 -13.51 16.88 8.89
CA GLY A 399 -13.50 15.91 7.79
C GLY A 399 -14.54 16.19 6.70
N LEU A 400 -15.57 16.98 7.00
CA LEU A 400 -16.65 17.31 6.07
C LEU A 400 -16.64 18.81 5.72
N PRO A 401 -16.84 19.17 4.44
CA PRO A 401 -17.06 20.56 4.03
C PRO A 401 -18.21 21.22 4.80
N ALA A 402 -18.07 22.51 5.11
CA ALA A 402 -19.02 23.24 5.97
C ALA A 402 -20.45 23.27 5.42
N ASP A 403 -20.58 23.45 4.12
CA ASP A 403 -21.83 23.40 3.36
C ASP A 403 -22.52 22.03 3.51
N LEU A 404 -21.77 20.95 3.42
CA LEU A 404 -22.29 19.60 3.56
C LEU A 404 -22.72 19.29 5.00
N GLN A 405 -22.01 19.80 6.00
CA GLN A 405 -22.45 19.70 7.40
C GLN A 405 -23.76 20.45 7.64
N LEU A 406 -23.92 21.63 7.04
CA LEU A 406 -25.16 22.40 7.13
C LEU A 406 -26.31 21.68 6.42
N GLN A 407 -26.03 21.04 5.28
CA GLN A 407 -27.01 20.24 4.55
C GLN A 407 -27.48 19.04 5.38
N LEU A 408 -26.55 18.23 5.92
CA LEU A 408 -26.88 17.07 6.77
C LEU A 408 -27.70 17.48 8.00
N LEU A 409 -27.30 18.56 8.68
CA LEU A 409 -28.03 19.06 9.85
C LEU A 409 -29.39 19.66 9.48
N GLY A 410 -29.49 20.33 8.33
CA GLY A 410 -30.75 20.84 7.80
C GLY A 410 -31.74 19.71 7.52
N ASN A 411 -31.28 18.67 6.83
CA ASN A 411 -32.08 17.49 6.51
C ASN A 411 -32.54 16.76 7.77
N MET A 412 -31.64 16.55 8.74
CA MET A 412 -31.97 15.98 10.04
C MET A 412 -33.09 16.75 10.75
N LEU A 413 -33.04 18.09 10.74
CA LEU A 413 -34.06 18.93 11.37
C LEU A 413 -35.41 18.85 10.65
N LEU A 414 -35.41 18.78 9.31
CA LEU A 414 -36.62 18.58 8.51
C LEU A 414 -37.27 17.23 8.83
N ILE A 415 -36.47 16.15 8.88
CA ILE A 415 -36.95 14.80 9.23
C ILE A 415 -37.53 14.78 10.65
N GLN A 416 -36.86 15.40 11.62
CA GLN A 416 -37.41 15.52 12.99
C GLN A 416 -38.71 16.33 13.05
N ALA A 417 -38.90 17.28 12.13
CA ALA A 417 -40.14 18.05 12.01
C ALA A 417 -41.26 17.27 11.27
N GLY A 418 -40.98 16.08 10.74
CA GLY A 418 -41.90 15.32 9.91
C GLY A 418 -42.06 15.89 8.49
N GLU A 419 -41.10 16.72 8.06
CA GLU A 419 -41.02 17.25 6.70
C GLU A 419 -40.06 16.38 5.87
N ASP A 420 -40.39 16.17 4.60
CA ASP A 420 -39.52 15.46 3.66
C ASP A 420 -38.44 16.42 3.13
N PRO A 421 -37.14 16.18 3.42
CA PRO A 421 -36.06 17.03 2.92
C PRO A 421 -35.82 16.90 1.41
N PHE A 422 -36.39 15.89 0.74
CA PHE A 422 -36.15 15.59 -0.66
C PHE A 422 -37.47 15.41 -1.42
N PRO A 423 -38.22 16.51 -1.67
CA PRO A 423 -39.46 16.43 -2.43
C PRO A 423 -39.18 15.89 -3.84
N SER A 424 -39.86 14.79 -4.16
CA SER A 424 -39.84 14.05 -5.44
C SER A 424 -39.98 14.90 -6.69
#